data_AF-A0A6G2DEY6-F1
#
_entry.id   AF-A0A6G2DEY6-F1
#
_cell.length_a   1.000
_cell.length_b   1.000
_cell.length_c   1.000
_cell.angle_alpha   90.00
_cell.angle_beta   90.00
_cell.angle_gamma   90.00
#
_symmetry.space_group_name_H-M   'P 1'
#
loop_
_entity.id
_entity.type
_entity.pdbx_description
1 polymer ?
#
loop_
_entity_poly.entity_id
_entity_poly.type
_entity_poly.pdbx_seq_one_letter_code
_entity_poly.pdbx_strand_id
1 'polypeptide(L)'
;AKYFKAGLPVHGNYCGPGYNGEGFTLPVVDVLDQGCQNHDRCYKWGAGIGANCECNRQLVDFIKVNRRWIPESALWVADAIRVYFETIGAIGC
;
A
#
# COMPACT_ATOMS: atom_id res chain seq x y z
N ALA A 1 18.30 -8.10 21.31
CA ALA A 1 17.65 -8.39 20.01
C ALA A 1 17.25 -7.07 19.38
N LYS A 2 17.92 -6.65 18.31
CA LYS A 2 17.55 -5.43 17.56
C LYS A 2 16.33 -5.80 16.71
N TYR A 3 15.14 -5.58 17.26
CA TYR A 3 13.91 -5.64 16.49
C TYR A 3 14.04 -4.59 15.37
N PHE A 4 14.35 -5.03 14.14
CA PHE A 4 14.04 -4.23 12.97
C PHE A 4 12.53 -3.98 13.05
N LYS A 5 12.12 -2.75 13.39
CA LYS A 5 10.77 -2.29 13.11
C LYS A 5 10.67 -2.24 11.58
N ALA A 6 10.35 -3.38 10.97
CA ALA A 6 10.08 -3.48 9.55
C ALA A 6 8.72 -2.81 9.30
N GLY A 7 8.71 -1.47 9.30
CA GLY A 7 7.58 -0.70 8.79
C GLY A 7 7.51 -0.88 7.28
N LEU A 8 6.30 -0.99 6.74
CA LEU A 8 6.07 -0.82 5.31
C LEU A 8 6.76 0.48 4.85
N PRO A 9 7.52 0.46 3.74
CA PRO A 9 8.20 1.65 3.27
C PRO A 9 7.22 2.76 2.91
N VAL A 10 7.70 4.00 3.05
CA VAL A 10 6.95 5.20 2.71
C VAL A 10 7.32 5.66 1.31
N HIS A 11 6.33 6.08 0.54
CA HIS A 11 6.51 6.68 -0.78
C HIS A 11 5.36 7.63 -1.13
N GLY A 12 5.68 8.76 -1.73
CA GLY A 12 4.66 9.74 -2.13
C GLY A 12 3.82 10.25 -0.97
N ASN A 13 2.55 10.51 -1.24
CA ASN A 13 1.60 11.10 -0.29
C ASN A 13 0.73 10.04 0.40
N TYR A 14 0.62 8.83 -0.16
CA TYR A 14 -0.33 7.80 0.24
C TYR A 14 0.31 6.46 0.60
N CYS A 15 1.50 6.13 0.11
CA CYS A 15 2.10 4.85 0.48
C CYS A 15 2.75 4.92 1.86
N GLY A 16 2.18 4.20 2.82
CA GLY A 16 2.81 3.91 4.10
C GLY A 16 1.86 4.07 5.31
N PRO A 17 2.15 3.44 6.45
CA PRO A 17 1.32 3.59 7.64
C PRO A 17 1.25 5.05 8.11
N GLY A 18 0.04 5.61 8.17
CA GLY A 18 -0.19 7.01 8.57
C GLY A 18 -0.08 8.03 7.45
N TYR A 19 0.14 7.59 6.21
CA TYR A 19 0.11 8.44 5.02
C TYR A 19 -1.27 8.33 4.38
N ASN A 20 -1.97 9.46 4.24
CA ASN A 20 -3.30 9.53 3.61
C ASN A 20 -3.48 10.81 2.78
N GLY A 21 -2.37 11.40 2.32
CA GLY A 21 -2.35 12.63 1.54
C GLY A 21 -3.05 13.82 2.19
N GLU A 22 -2.82 14.05 3.49
CA GLU A 22 -3.49 15.09 4.28
C GLU A 22 -5.01 15.02 4.15
N GLY A 23 -5.56 13.82 4.40
CA GLY A 23 -7.00 13.58 4.25
C GLY A 23 -7.47 13.68 2.80
N PHE A 24 -6.70 13.12 1.86
CA PHE A 24 -6.97 13.11 0.42
C PHE A 24 -6.96 14.49 -0.27
N THR A 25 -6.26 15.47 0.29
CA THR A 25 -6.12 16.81 -0.31
C THR A 25 -4.90 16.93 -1.23
N LEU A 26 -3.85 16.14 -0.99
CA LEU A 26 -2.65 16.13 -1.82
C LEU A 26 -2.84 15.31 -3.10
N PRO A 27 -2.26 15.72 -4.24
CA PRO A 27 -2.30 14.91 -5.46
C PRO A 27 -1.45 13.64 -5.30
N VAL A 28 -1.72 12.62 -6.11
CA VAL A 28 -0.81 11.47 -6.24
C VAL A 28 0.48 11.91 -6.95
N VAL A 29 1.64 11.42 -6.52
CA VAL A 29 2.93 11.83 -7.11
C VAL A 29 3.37 10.93 -8.26
N ASP A 30 2.93 9.67 -8.28
CA ASP A 30 3.16 8.72 -9.37
C ASP A 30 2.14 7.57 -9.37
N VAL A 31 2.37 6.59 -10.26
CA VAL A 31 1.48 5.43 -10.43
C VAL A 31 1.41 4.56 -9.17
N LEU A 32 2.51 4.38 -8.43
CA LEU A 32 2.48 3.60 -7.19
C LEU A 32 1.64 4.33 -6.12
N ASP A 33 1.86 5.64 -5.99
CA ASP A 33 1.12 6.49 -5.06
C ASP A 33 -0.39 6.51 -5.36
N GLN A 34 -0.79 6.43 -6.63
CA GLN A 34 -2.20 6.25 -7.02
C GLN A 34 -2.79 4.92 -6.54
N GLY A 35 -2.01 3.84 -6.60
CA GLY A 35 -2.39 2.54 -6.04
C GLY A 35 -2.64 2.63 -4.53
N CYS A 36 -1.73 3.27 -3.80
CA CYS A 36 -1.85 3.48 -2.36
C CYS A 36 -3.05 4.38 -2.02
N GLN A 37 -3.29 5.47 -2.76
CA GLN A 37 -4.48 6.31 -2.58
C GLN A 37 -5.78 5.50 -2.74
N ASN A 38 -5.85 4.62 -3.73
CA ASN A 38 -7.01 3.76 -3.95
C ASN A 38 -7.22 2.78 -2.78
N HIS A 39 -6.13 2.23 -2.24
CA HIS A 39 -6.16 1.36 -1.06
C HIS A 39 -6.69 2.12 0.16
N ASP A 40 -6.17 3.31 0.45
CA ASP A 40 -6.60 4.14 1.59
C ASP A 40 -8.09 4.52 1.51
N ARG A 41 -8.61 4.78 0.30
CA ARG A 41 -10.04 5.06 0.08
C ARG A 41 -10.92 3.83 0.32
N CYS A 42 -10.42 2.65 0.01
CA CYS A 42 -11.12 1.38 0.23
C CYS A 42 -11.09 0.97 1.71
N TYR A 43 -9.98 1.26 2.39
CA TYR A 43 -9.66 0.75 3.71
C TYR A 43 -10.68 1.20 4.77
N LYS A 44 -11.21 0.22 5.53
CA LYS A 44 -12.16 0.43 6.61
C LYS A 44 -11.44 0.40 7.96
N TRP A 45 -11.20 1.59 8.51
CA TRP A 45 -10.59 1.77 9.82
C TRP A 45 -11.49 1.24 10.94
N GLY A 46 -10.92 0.46 11.86
CA GLY A 46 -11.65 -0.12 12.98
C GLY A 46 -12.60 -1.27 12.63
N ALA A 47 -12.60 -1.74 11.38
CA ALA A 47 -13.39 -2.90 10.97
C ALA A 47 -12.76 -4.22 11.44
N GLY A 48 -13.59 -5.26 11.57
CA GLY A 48 -13.17 -6.58 12.05
C GLY A 48 -12.23 -7.33 11.09
N ILE A 49 -11.79 -8.52 11.53
CA ILE A 49 -10.92 -9.42 10.75
C ILE A 49 -11.54 -9.65 9.35
N GLY A 50 -10.74 -9.55 8.32
CA GLY A 50 -11.15 -9.80 6.93
C GLY A 50 -11.75 -8.59 6.18
N ALA A 51 -12.11 -7.50 6.88
CA ALA A 51 -12.84 -6.38 6.27
C ALA A 51 -12.07 -5.63 5.16
N ASN A 52 -10.74 -5.77 5.14
CA ASN A 52 -9.85 -5.06 4.22
C ASN A 52 -9.15 -6.00 3.20
N CYS A 53 -9.51 -7.29 3.15
CA CYS A 53 -8.85 -8.24 2.25
C CYS A 53 -9.00 -7.88 0.79
N GLU A 54 -10.18 -7.41 0.40
CA GLU A 54 -10.44 -6.96 -0.96
C GLU A 54 -9.62 -5.71 -1.30
N CYS A 55 -9.49 -4.76 -0.36
CA CYS A 55 -8.63 -3.59 -0.55
C CYS A 55 -7.16 -3.99 -0.74
N ASN A 56 -6.65 -4.89 0.12
CA ASN A 56 -5.28 -5.40 0.04
C ASN A 56 -5.02 -6.11 -1.30
N ARG A 57 -5.97 -6.95 -1.75
CA ARG A 57 -5.90 -7.65 -3.04
C ARG A 57 -5.89 -6.68 -4.22
N GLN A 58 -6.77 -5.67 -4.19
CA GLN A 58 -6.81 -4.64 -5.24
C GLN A 58 -5.49 -3.88 -5.36
N LEU A 59 -4.83 -3.56 -4.23
CA LEU A 59 -3.51 -2.91 -4.25
C LEU A 59 -2.45 -3.82 -4.88
N VAL A 60 -2.41 -5.10 -4.51
CA VAL A 60 -1.50 -6.09 -5.10
C VAL A 60 -1.71 -6.22 -6.61
N ASP A 61 -2.97 -6.35 -7.04
CA ASP A 61 -3.31 -6.47 -8.46
C ASP A 61 -2.98 -5.20 -9.24
N PHE A 62 -3.24 -4.03 -8.65
CA PHE A 62 -2.86 -2.75 -9.22
C PHE A 62 -1.35 -2.65 -9.45
N ILE A 63 -0.54 -3.04 -8.47
CA ILE A 63 0.93 -3.06 -8.59
C ILE A 63 1.38 -4.01 -9.70
N LYS A 64 0.80 -5.21 -9.79
CA LYS A 64 1.13 -6.21 -10.83
C LYS A 64 0.82 -5.68 -12.24
N VAL A 65 -0.39 -5.15 -12.45
CA VAL A 65 -0.84 -4.65 -13.76
C VAL A 65 -0.06 -3.41 -14.19
N ASN A 66 0.23 -2.50 -13.25
CA ASN A 66 0.87 -1.23 -13.55
C ASN A 66 2.39 -1.25 -13.41
N ARG A 67 3.01 -2.41 -13.14
CA ARG A 67 4.44 -2.51 -12.82
C ARG A 67 5.36 -1.81 -13.82
N ARG A 68 5.03 -1.85 -15.12
CA ARG A 68 5.81 -1.19 -16.19
C ARG A 68 5.78 0.35 -16.14
N TRP A 69 4.79 0.91 -15.43
CA TRP A 69 4.56 2.36 -15.30
C TRP A 69 5.01 2.91 -13.95
N ILE A 70 5.40 2.05 -13.01
CA ILE A 70 5.94 2.46 -11.73
C ILE A 70 7.38 2.96 -11.95
N PRO A 71 7.73 4.17 -11.46
CA PRO A 71 9.10 4.68 -11.57
C PRO A 71 10.11 3.71 -10.96
N GLU A 72 11.30 3.60 -11.56
CA GLU A 72 12.35 2.68 -11.10
C GLU A 72 12.71 2.92 -9.61
N SER A 73 12.73 4.19 -9.21
CA SER A 73 12.96 4.61 -7.82
C SER A 73 11.90 4.13 -6.82
N ALA A 74 10.69 3.80 -7.29
CA ALA A 74 9.56 3.35 -6.49
C ALA A 74 9.35 1.82 -6.56
N LEU A 75 10.05 1.10 -7.45
CA LEU A 75 9.85 -0.34 -7.64
C LEU A 75 10.13 -1.15 -6.37
N TRP A 76 11.15 -0.78 -5.60
CA TRP A 76 11.47 -1.48 -4.35
C TRP A 76 10.37 -1.31 -3.28
N VAL A 77 9.71 -0.15 -3.25
CA VAL A 77 8.54 0.11 -2.39
C VAL A 77 7.36 -0.73 -2.86
N ALA A 78 7.09 -0.74 -4.17
CA ALA A 78 6.03 -1.55 -4.77
C ALA A 78 6.21 -3.05 -4.46
N ASP A 79 7.43 -3.56 -4.62
CA ASP A 79 7.74 -4.96 -4.32
C ASP A 79 7.60 -5.26 -2.82
N ALA A 80 7.99 -4.34 -1.93
CA ALA A 80 7.79 -4.50 -0.49
C ALA A 80 6.30 -4.48 -0.07
N ILE A 81 5.50 -3.57 -0.64
CA ILE A 81 4.05 -3.51 -0.41
C ILE A 81 3.38 -4.81 -0.88
N ARG A 82 3.72 -5.27 -2.09
CA ARG A 82 3.20 -6.53 -2.62
C ARG A 82 3.51 -7.70 -1.69
N VAL A 83 4.79 -7.86 -1.33
CA VAL A 83 5.23 -8.96 -0.44
C VAL A 83 4.52 -8.90 0.90
N TYR A 84 4.35 -7.71 1.49
CA TYR A 84 3.63 -7.55 2.75
C TYR A 84 2.19 -8.05 2.63
N PHE A 85 1.43 -7.62 1.63
CA PHE A 85 0.02 -8.00 1.48
C PHE A 85 -0.18 -9.44 0.97
N GLU A 86 0.81 -10.04 0.31
CA GLU A 86 0.80 -11.46 -0.06
C GLU A 86 1.22 -12.39 1.09
N THR A 87 1.75 -11.86 2.19
CA THR A 87 2.24 -12.65 3.34
C THR A 87 1.55 -12.27 4.64
N ILE A 88 1.99 -11.19 5.29
CA ILE A 88 1.51 -10.74 6.60
C ILE A 88 0.11 -10.14 6.50
N GLY A 89 -0.11 -9.27 5.51
CA GLY A 89 -1.40 -8.63 5.26
C GLY A 89 -2.47 -9.58 4.72
N ALA A 90 -2.09 -10.83 4.42
CA ALA A 90 -3.00 -11.91 4.11
C ALA A 90 -3.43 -12.70 5.36
N ILE A 91 -2.80 -12.53 6.53
CA ILE A 91 -3.20 -13.24 7.75
C ILE A 91 -4.54 -12.69 8.25
N GLY A 92 -5.58 -13.53 8.29
CA GLY A 92 -6.95 -13.08 8.60
C GLY A 92 -7.68 -12.51 7.37
N CYS A 93 -7.02 -12.56 6.22
CA CYS A 93 -7.58 -12.90 4.93
C CYS A 93 -7.31 -14.41 4.66
#